data_AF-A0A6N9YLW7-F1
#
_entry.id   AF-A0A6N9YLW7-F1
#
_cell.length_a   1.000
_cell.length_b   1.000
_cell.length_c   1.000
_cell.angle_alpha   90.00
_cell.angle_beta   90.00
_cell.angle_gamma   90.00
#
_symmetry.space_group_name_H-M   'P 1'
#
loop_
_entity.id
_entity.type
_entity.pdbx_description
1 polymer ?
#
loop_
_entity_poly.entity_id
_entity_poly.type
_entity_poly.pdbx_seq_one_letter_code
_entity_poly.pdbx_strand_id
1 'polypeptide(L)'
;MTSDVTTHTATRLDCDGDLWEVTWLPDRVLSRNEAITAVTFAETVASVPAESDLRPGLPVWPVLAAWAGELGLTPAAAVALLEGCQ
;
A
#
# COMPACT_ATOMS: atom_id res chain seq x y z
N MET A 1 11.10 4.05 -6.89
CA MET A 1 10.74 2.71 -7.40
C MET A 1 9.36 2.86 -8.02
N THR A 2 9.24 2.58 -9.30
CA THR A 2 8.01 2.75 -10.06
C THR A 2 7.48 1.35 -10.35
N SER A 3 6.28 1.03 -9.89
CA SER A 3 5.60 -0.22 -10.23
C SER A 3 4.82 -0.01 -11.53
N ASP A 4 4.92 -0.95 -12.47
CA ASP A 4 4.14 -0.94 -13.72
C ASP A 4 2.71 -1.47 -13.53
N VAL A 5 2.32 -1.83 -12.29
CA VAL A 5 1.05 -2.49 -11.98
C VAL A 5 0.05 -1.56 -11.30
N THR A 6 0.49 -0.44 -10.70
CA THR A 6 -0.39 0.55 -10.08
C THR A 6 0.07 1.97 -10.40
N THR A 7 -0.85 2.94 -10.44
CA THR A 7 -0.49 4.38 -10.51
C THR A 7 0.29 4.84 -9.28
N HIS A 8 0.42 3.98 -8.26
CA HIS A 8 1.08 4.32 -7.02
C HIS A 8 2.58 4.17 -7.10
N THR A 9 3.27 5.30 -6.89
CA THR A 9 4.73 5.37 -6.96
C THR A 9 5.32 5.56 -5.57
N ALA A 10 6.46 4.91 -5.30
CA ALA A 10 7.30 5.19 -4.15
C ALA A 10 8.48 6.06 -4.56
N THR A 11 8.52 7.28 -4.04
CA THR A 11 9.58 8.27 -4.30
C THR A 11 10.48 8.39 -3.09
N ARG A 12 11.79 8.39 -3.32
CA ARG A 12 12.79 8.57 -2.27
C ARG A 12 12.92 10.06 -1.97
N LEU A 13 12.83 10.43 -0.69
CA LEU A 13 12.86 11.82 -0.23
C LEU A 13 14.26 12.34 0.10
N ASP A 14 15.18 11.44 0.45
CA ASP A 14 16.52 11.81 0.93
C ASP A 14 17.65 11.17 0.11
N CYS A 15 18.79 11.85 0.10
CA CYS A 15 20.00 11.35 -0.55
C CYS A 15 20.56 10.11 0.14
N ASP A 16 20.29 9.91 1.43
CA ASP A 16 20.77 8.77 2.23
C ASP A 16 19.94 7.50 2.01
N GLY A 17 18.63 7.63 1.72
CA GLY A 17 17.77 6.58 1.17
C GLY A 17 16.94 5.81 2.14
N ASP A 18 16.81 6.37 3.33
CA ASP A 18 16.03 5.81 4.40
C ASP A 18 14.63 6.42 4.46
N LEU A 19 14.37 7.52 3.74
CA LEU A 19 13.07 8.20 3.73
C LEU A 19 12.39 8.09 2.37
N TRP A 20 11.13 7.67 2.41
CA TRP A 20 10.31 7.39 1.25
C TRP A 20 8.90 7.95 1.43
N GLU A 21 8.31 8.38 0.32
CA GLU A 21 6.90 8.72 0.22
C GLU A 21 6.22 7.79 -0.76
N VAL A 22 4.97 7.45 -0.47
CA VAL A 22 4.14 6.65 -1.36
C VAL A 22 2.87 7.43 -1.66
N THR A 23 2.55 7.57 -2.94
CA THR A 23 1.43 8.42 -3.43
C THR A 23 0.06 8.20 -2.77
N TRP A 24 -0.28 6.97 -2.31
CA TRP A 24 -1.55 6.68 -1.63
C TRP A 24 -1.49 6.86 -0.09
N LEU A 25 -0.29 7.15 0.44
CA LEU A 25 -0.06 7.55 1.83
C LEU A 25 0.59 8.94 1.84
N PRO A 26 -0.12 9.98 1.33
CA PRO A 26 0.41 11.34 1.37
C PRO A 26 0.67 11.76 2.82
N ASP A 27 1.66 12.62 3.00
CA ASP A 27 2.08 13.17 4.30
C ASP A 27 2.69 12.17 5.28
N ARG A 28 3.01 10.95 4.84
CA ARG A 28 3.76 9.96 5.64
C ARG A 28 5.16 9.77 5.09
N VAL A 29 6.14 10.06 5.95
CA VAL A 29 7.53 9.66 5.72
C VAL A 29 7.70 8.22 6.18
N LEU A 30 7.99 7.34 5.23
CA LEU A 30 8.14 5.91 5.42
C LEU A 30 9.61 5.52 5.38
N SER A 31 9.98 4.51 6.16
CA SER A 31 11.23 3.80 5.94
C SER A 31 11.20 3.05 4.60
N ARG A 32 12.37 2.62 4.13
CA ARG A 32 12.45 1.74 2.94
C ARG A 32 11.53 0.52 3.05
N ASN A 33 11.51 -0.15 4.21
CA ASN A 33 10.72 -1.36 4.40
C ASN A 33 9.22 -1.05 4.35
N GLU A 34 8.78 0.01 5.03
CA GLU A 34 7.38 0.45 4.98
C GLU A 34 6.98 0.88 3.56
N ALA A 35 7.87 1.52 2.80
CA ALA A 35 7.59 1.86 1.41
C ALA A 35 7.46 0.63 0.51
N ILE A 36 8.30 -0.41 0.71
CA ILE A 36 8.15 -1.69 0.01
C ILE A 36 6.81 -2.33 0.38
N THR A 37 6.49 -2.42 1.67
CA THR A 37 5.21 -2.96 2.16
C THR A 37 4.02 -2.19 1.56
N ALA A 38 4.09 -0.86 1.49
CA ALA A 38 3.03 -0.03 0.93
C ALA A 38 2.83 -0.23 -0.58
N VAL A 39 3.90 -0.40 -1.35
CA VAL A 39 3.79 -0.71 -2.79
C VAL A 39 3.25 -2.13 -3.00
N THR A 40 3.77 -3.12 -2.28
CA THR A 40 3.29 -4.51 -2.37
C THR A 40 1.83 -4.64 -1.95
N PHE A 41 1.40 -3.89 -0.94
CA PHE A 41 0.00 -3.82 -0.54
C PHE A 41 -0.88 -3.29 -1.68
N ALA A 42 -0.49 -2.18 -2.31
CA ALA A 42 -1.21 -1.60 -3.44
C ALA A 42 -1.30 -2.56 -4.63
N GLU A 43 -0.20 -3.22 -5.01
CA GLU A 43 -0.17 -4.21 -6.10
C GLU A 43 -1.09 -5.41 -5.81
N THR A 44 -1.10 -5.88 -4.56
CA THR A 44 -1.94 -7.00 -4.15
C THR A 44 -3.41 -6.63 -4.20
N VAL A 45 -3.77 -5.44 -3.73
CA VAL A 45 -5.14 -4.90 -3.83
C VAL A 45 -5.58 -4.76 -5.29
N ALA A 46 -4.72 -4.18 -6.15
CA ALA A 46 -5.01 -4.03 -7.57
C ALA A 46 -5.11 -5.36 -8.35
N SER A 47 -4.49 -6.43 -7.84
CA SER A 47 -4.57 -7.78 -8.42
C SER A 47 -5.86 -8.52 -8.05
N VAL A 48 -6.61 -8.04 -7.05
CA VAL A 48 -7.93 -8.59 -6.74
C VAL A 48 -8.93 -8.05 -7.77
N PRO A 49 -9.73 -8.92 -8.44
CA PRO A 49 -10.70 -8.45 -9.42
C PRO A 49 -11.65 -7.41 -8.80
N ALA A 50 -11.96 -6.33 -9.50
CA ALA A 50 -12.83 -5.26 -9.01
C ALA A 50 -14.24 -5.75 -8.60
N GLU A 51 -14.68 -6.88 -9.16
CA GLU A 51 -15.95 -7.54 -8.79
C GLU A 51 -15.88 -8.30 -7.45
N SER A 52 -14.66 -8.55 -6.95
CA SER A 52 -14.39 -9.19 -5.67
C SER A 52 -14.24 -8.12 -4.59
N ASP A 53 -15.33 -7.90 -3.86
CA ASP A 53 -15.34 -7.03 -2.69
C ASP A 53 -14.26 -7.48 -1.66
N LEU A 54 -13.27 -6.61 -1.44
CA LEU A 54 -12.10 -6.81 -0.59
C LEU A 54 -12.51 -6.80 0.88
N ARG A 55 -12.77 -7.99 1.43
CA ARG A 55 -13.33 -8.17 2.77
C ARG A 55 -12.60 -9.21 3.60
N PRO A 56 -12.78 -9.21 4.95
CA PRO A 56 -12.20 -10.18 5.89
C PRO A 56 -12.34 -11.67 5.57
N GLY A 57 -13.28 -12.05 4.69
CA GLY A 57 -13.49 -13.43 4.28
C GLY A 57 -12.62 -13.92 3.11
N LEU A 58 -11.85 -13.04 2.45
CA LEU A 58 -10.98 -13.45 1.35
C LEU A 58 -9.68 -14.08 1.88
N PRO A 59 -9.13 -15.11 1.20
CA PRO A 59 -7.86 -15.75 1.61
C PRO A 59 -6.67 -14.78 1.69
N VAL A 60 -6.70 -13.69 0.92
CA VAL A 60 -5.64 -12.66 0.90
C VAL A 60 -5.73 -11.71 2.11
N TRP A 61 -6.87 -11.66 2.80
CA TRP A 61 -7.12 -10.68 3.85
C TRP A 61 -6.16 -10.75 5.05
N PRO A 62 -5.78 -11.93 5.58
CA PRO A 62 -4.82 -12.00 6.67
C PRO A 62 -3.46 -11.41 6.30
N VAL A 63 -3.06 -11.55 5.03
CA VAL A 63 -1.80 -11.00 4.51
C VAL A 63 -1.90 -9.48 4.42
N LEU A 64 -3.01 -8.95 3.87
CA LEU A 64 -3.28 -7.51 3.86
C LEU A 64 -3.33 -6.93 5.28
N ALA A 65 -3.91 -7.63 6.24
CA ALA A 65 -3.97 -7.19 7.63
C ALA A 65 -2.58 -7.08 8.27
N ALA A 66 -1.68 -8.04 7.99
CA ALA A 66 -0.31 -7.99 8.49
C ALA A 66 0.45 -6.77 7.93
N TRP A 67 0.41 -6.56 6.61
CA TRP A 67 1.06 -5.43 5.96
C TRP A 67 0.46 -4.08 6.35
N ALA A 68 -0.86 -3.98 6.46
CA ALA A 68 -1.49 -2.78 6.99
C ALA A 68 -1.01 -2.47 8.42
N GLY A 69 -0.83 -3.51 9.24
CA GLY A 69 -0.26 -3.39 10.58
C GLY A 69 1.17 -2.85 10.59
N GLU A 70 2.02 -3.27 9.64
CA GLU A 70 3.37 -2.71 9.46
C GLU A 70 3.34 -1.22 9.13
N LEU A 71 2.32 -0.77 8.40
CA LEU A 71 2.09 0.64 8.07
C LEU A 71 1.38 1.41 9.20
N GLY A 72 1.06 0.75 10.33
CA GLY A 72 0.29 1.33 11.42
C GLY A 72 -1.17 1.66 11.05
N LEU A 73 -1.75 0.91 10.11
CA LEU A 73 -3.11 1.05 9.61
C LEU A 73 -3.93 -0.21 9.87
N THR A 74 -5.25 -0.08 9.78
CA THR A 74 -6.13 -1.24 9.64
C THR A 74 -6.23 -1.64 8.17
N PRO A 75 -6.43 -2.93 7.84
CA PRO A 75 -6.58 -3.36 6.44
C PRO A 75 -7.71 -2.62 5.71
N ALA A 76 -8.85 -2.39 6.38
CA ALA A 76 -9.96 -1.64 5.80
C ALA A 76 -9.60 -0.17 5.50
N ALA A 77 -8.86 0.50 6.40
CA ALA A 77 -8.42 1.87 6.17
C ALA A 77 -7.42 1.95 5.02
N ALA A 78 -6.48 1.01 4.95
CA ALA A 78 -5.49 0.94 3.87
C ALA A 78 -6.14 0.69 2.50
N VAL A 79 -7.14 -0.20 2.41
CA VAL A 79 -7.92 -0.40 1.19
C VAL A 79 -8.69 0.87 0.80
N ALA A 80 -9.37 1.51 1.76
CA ALA A 80 -10.14 2.73 1.48
C ALA A 80 -9.26 3.89 0.96
N LEU A 81 -8.01 4.00 1.41
CA LEU A 81 -7.05 4.99 0.90
C LEU A 81 -6.64 4.74 -0.55
N LEU A 82 -6.61 3.47 -0.99
CA LEU A 82 -6.35 3.11 -2.38
C LEU A 82 -7.57 3.35 -3.28
N GLU A 83 -8.77 3.04 -2.79
CA GLU A 83 -10.02 3.24 -3.54
C GLU A 83 -10.42 4.72 -3.63
N GLY A 84 -10.04 5.54 -2.65
CA GLY A 84 -10.39 6.97 -2.58
C GLY A 84 -9.71 7.88 -3.61
N CYS A 85 -8.81 7.35 -4.45
CA CYS A 85 -8.06 8.09 -5.47
C CYS A 85 -8.51 7.74 -6.91
N GLN A 86 -9.82 7.57 -7.13
CA GLN A 86 -10.42 7.38 -8.46
C GLN A 86 -10.97 8.67 -9.07
#